data_AF-F3FRS6-F1
#
_entry.id   AF-F3FRS6-F1
#
_cell.length_a   1.000
_cell.length_b   1.000
_cell.length_c   1.000
_cell.angle_alpha   90.00
_cell.angle_beta   90.00
_cell.angle_gamma   90.00
#
_symmetry.space_group_name_H-M   'P 1'
#
loop_
_entity.id
_entity.type
_entity.pdbx_description
1 polymer ?
#
loop_
_entity_poly.entity_id
_entity_poly.type
_entity_poly.pdbx_seq_one_letter_code
_entity_poly.pdbx_strand_id
1 'polypeptide(L)'
;MEHREALIALRTFLSTQILGQEKLIERLLIALLADGHMLVEGAPGLAKTKAIKELAEGIEAQFHRIQFTPDLLPADITGTEIYRPETGSFVFQQGPIFHNLVLADEINRAPAKVQSALLEAMAERQVSVGR
;
A
#
# COMPACT_ATOMS: atom_id res chain seq x y z
N MET A 1 15.35 5.12 -23.89
CA MET A 1 15.03 6.56 -23.81
C MET A 1 13.63 6.77 -23.27
N GLU A 2 12.63 6.08 -23.83
CA GLU A 2 11.22 6.11 -23.42
C GLU A 2 10.96 5.98 -21.90
N HIS A 3 11.49 4.96 -21.22
CA HIS A 3 11.28 4.77 -19.77
C HIS A 3 11.80 5.94 -18.90
N ARG A 4 12.89 6.58 -19.31
CA ARG A 4 13.45 7.73 -18.59
C ARG A 4 12.55 8.96 -18.76
N GLU A 5 11.99 9.15 -19.95
CA GLU A 5 11.05 10.24 -20.22
C GLU A 5 9.74 10.04 -19.46
N ALA A 6 9.21 8.82 -19.43
CA ALA A 6 8.05 8.47 -18.62
C ALA A 6 8.27 8.77 -17.12
N LEU A 7 9.43 8.39 -16.58
CA LEU A 7 9.77 8.68 -15.19
C LEU A 7 9.88 10.18 -14.90
N ILE A 8 10.47 10.95 -15.82
CA ILE A 8 10.55 12.41 -15.69
C ILE A 8 9.15 13.03 -15.75
N ALA A 9 8.28 12.56 -16.64
CA ALA A 9 6.91 13.01 -16.73
C ALA A 9 6.14 12.73 -15.43
N LEU A 10 6.26 11.51 -14.88
CA LEU A 10 5.68 11.14 -13.60
C LEU A 10 6.19 12.01 -12.45
N ARG A 11 7.51 12.24 -12.38
CA ARG A 11 8.10 13.14 -11.37
C ARG A 11 7.53 14.55 -11.48
N THR A 12 7.45 15.11 -12.68
CA THR A 12 6.90 16.44 -12.93
C THR A 12 5.43 16.50 -12.50
N PHE A 13 4.63 15.50 -12.87
CA PHE A 13 3.24 15.40 -12.46
C PHE A 13 3.11 15.43 -10.93
N LEU A 14 3.86 14.59 -10.21
CA LEU A 14 3.84 14.55 -8.74
C LEU A 14 4.25 15.88 -8.10
N SER A 15 5.24 16.57 -8.66
CA SER A 15 5.68 17.88 -8.18
C SER A 15 4.62 18.97 -8.34
N THR A 16 3.71 18.85 -9.32
CA THR A 16 2.57 19.79 -9.43
C THR A 16 1.49 19.53 -8.38
N GLN A 17 1.40 18.29 -7.88
CA GLN A 17 0.37 17.88 -6.93
C GLN A 17 0.82 18.05 -5.47
N ILE A 18 2.11 17.94 -5.19
CA ILE A 18 2.65 17.90 -3.83
C ILE A 18 3.67 19.02 -3.65
N LEU A 19 3.24 20.11 -3.01
CA LEU A 19 4.07 21.29 -2.83
C LEU A 19 5.09 21.09 -1.70
N GLY A 20 6.35 21.43 -1.98
CA GLY A 20 7.42 21.47 -0.97
C GLY A 20 7.93 20.12 -0.45
N GLN A 21 7.62 19.01 -1.14
CA GLN A 21 7.99 17.65 -0.72
C GLN A 21 8.83 16.90 -1.77
N GLU A 22 9.80 17.57 -2.39
CA GLU A 22 10.63 16.97 -3.45
C GLU A 22 11.34 15.68 -3.02
N LYS A 23 11.83 15.65 -1.78
CA LYS A 23 12.50 14.47 -1.21
C LYS A 23 11.57 13.27 -1.03
N LEU A 24 10.30 13.51 -0.72
CA LEU A 24 9.30 12.44 -0.63
C LEU A 24 9.02 11.87 -2.03
N ILE A 25 8.82 12.74 -3.02
CA ILE A 25 8.59 12.34 -4.41
C ILE A 25 9.76 11.49 -4.92
N GLU A 26 10.99 11.95 -4.72
CA GLU A 26 12.18 11.21 -5.15
C GLU A 26 12.25 9.81 -4.50
N ARG A 27 12.00 9.71 -3.20
CA ARG A 27 12.00 8.43 -2.48
C ARG A 27 10.87 7.50 -2.91
N LEU A 28 9.70 8.03 -3.22
CA LEU A 28 8.58 7.27 -3.76
C LEU A 28 8.96 6.63 -5.11
N LEU A 29 9.55 7.41 -6.01
CA LEU A 29 10.00 6.91 -7.31
C LEU A 29 11.12 5.88 -7.17
N ILE A 30 12.07 6.09 -6.25
CA ILE A 30 13.12 5.10 -5.97
C ILE A 30 12.51 3.80 -5.44
N ALA A 31 11.60 3.87 -4.46
CA ALA A 31 10.94 2.69 -3.90
C ALA A 31 10.15 1.92 -4.97
N LEU A 32 9.43 2.64 -5.84
CA LEU A 32 8.70 2.04 -6.96
C LEU A 32 9.64 1.29 -7.92
N LEU A 33 10.73 1.93 -8.35
CA LEU A 33 11.68 1.33 -9.30
C LEU A 33 12.49 0.17 -8.70
N ALA A 34 12.74 0.22 -7.40
CA ALA A 34 13.44 -0.83 -6.67
C ALA A 34 12.52 -1.97 -6.23
N ASP A 35 11.21 -1.89 -6.53
CA ASP A 35 10.19 -2.83 -6.05
C ASP A 35 10.27 -3.02 -4.52
N GLY A 36 10.43 -1.90 -3.81
CA GLY A 36 10.68 -1.84 -2.38
C GLY A 36 9.55 -1.17 -1.60
N HIS A 37 9.65 -1.26 -0.28
CA HIS A 37 8.70 -0.63 0.64
C HIS A 37 9.34 0.56 1.35
N MET A 38 8.53 1.54 1.71
CA MET A 38 9.00 2.75 2.39
C MET A 38 8.25 2.98 3.69
N LEU A 39 9.00 3.14 4.78
CA LEU A 39 8.48 3.65 6.05
C LEU A 39 8.52 5.18 6.04
N VAL A 40 7.37 5.83 6.26
CA VAL A 40 7.25 7.29 6.18
C VAL A 40 6.90 7.89 7.54
N GLU A 41 7.92 8.33 8.26
CA GLU A 41 7.77 9.07 9.51
C GLU A 41 7.57 10.57 9.26
N GLY A 42 6.90 11.26 10.18
CA GLY A 42 6.66 12.71 10.10
C GLY A 42 5.28 13.11 10.58
N ALA A 43 5.10 14.40 10.83
CA ALA A 43 3.86 14.96 11.36
C ALA A 43 2.63 14.65 10.48
N PRO A 44 1.43 14.54 11.08
CA PRO A 44 0.18 14.46 10.33
C PRO A 44 0.01 15.70 9.44
N GLY A 45 -0.64 15.53 8.29
CA GLY A 45 -0.92 16.64 7.36
C GLY A 45 0.18 16.96 6.35
N LEU A 46 1.31 16.25 6.34
CA LEU A 46 2.41 16.46 5.37
C LEU A 46 2.14 15.86 3.97
N ALA A 47 0.88 15.82 3.54
CA ALA A 47 0.45 15.33 2.23
C ALA A 47 0.91 13.90 1.86
N LYS A 48 1.31 13.05 2.81
CA LYS A 48 1.78 11.67 2.56
C LYS A 48 0.73 10.83 1.84
N THR A 49 -0.51 10.89 2.33
CA THR A 49 -1.67 10.20 1.74
C THR A 49 -1.94 10.70 0.33
N LYS A 50 -1.86 12.02 0.12
CA LYS A 50 -2.01 12.60 -1.21
C LYS A 50 -0.89 12.07 -2.12
N ALA A 51 0.36 12.11 -1.68
CA ALA A 51 1.50 11.72 -2.49
C ALA A 51 1.41 10.29 -3.04
N ILE A 52 0.99 9.33 -2.22
CA ILE A 52 0.86 7.93 -2.65
C ILE A 52 -0.36 7.75 -3.57
N LYS A 53 -1.46 8.47 -3.30
CA LYS A 53 -2.65 8.45 -4.17
C LYS A 53 -2.34 9.00 -5.56
N GLU A 54 -1.66 10.15 -5.63
CA GLU A 54 -1.26 10.76 -6.91
C GLU A 54 -0.23 9.87 -7.63
N LEU A 55 0.67 9.20 -6.91
CA LEU A 55 1.57 8.21 -7.51
C LEU A 55 0.79 7.08 -8.18
N ALA A 56 -0.22 6.54 -7.50
CA ALA A 56 -1.07 5.49 -8.06
C ALA A 56 -1.81 5.95 -9.31
N GLU A 57 -2.36 7.16 -9.29
CA GLU A 57 -3.02 7.76 -10.45
C GLU A 57 -2.05 7.93 -11.62
N GLY A 58 -0.84 8.44 -11.37
CA GLY A 58 0.17 8.66 -12.41
C GLY A 58 0.73 7.39 -13.06
N ILE A 59 0.51 6.22 -12.47
CA ILE A 59 0.93 4.92 -13.01
C ILE A 59 -0.24 3.96 -13.28
N GLU A 60 -1.49 4.46 -13.20
CA GLU A 60 -2.71 3.68 -13.37
C GLU A 60 -2.81 2.45 -12.45
N ALA A 61 -2.27 2.57 -11.23
CA ALA A 61 -2.24 1.53 -10.22
C ALA A 61 -3.45 1.58 -9.29
N GLN A 62 -3.86 0.41 -8.79
CA GLN A 62 -4.82 0.31 -7.71
C GLN A 62 -4.18 0.78 -6.40
N PHE A 63 -4.89 1.68 -5.70
CA PHE A 63 -4.48 2.21 -4.41
C PHE A 63 -5.46 1.79 -3.31
N HIS A 64 -4.93 1.36 -2.17
CA HIS A 64 -5.71 1.18 -0.95
C HIS A 64 -5.05 1.85 0.24
N ARG A 65 -5.86 2.46 1.10
CA ARG A 65 -5.43 2.96 2.40
C ARG A 65 -5.96 2.06 3.49
N ILE A 66 -5.06 1.52 4.30
CA ILE A 66 -5.40 0.76 5.51
C ILE A 66 -5.09 1.65 6.70
N GLN A 67 -6.11 1.93 7.51
CA GLN A 67 -5.93 2.60 8.79
C GLN A 67 -5.70 1.54 9.85
N PHE A 68 -4.52 1.52 10.48
CA PHE A 68 -4.23 0.56 11.54
C PHE A 68 -4.91 0.99 12.83
N THR A 69 -5.63 0.06 13.45
CA THR A 69 -6.37 0.26 14.69
C THR A 69 -6.12 -0.90 15.66
N PRO A 70 -6.36 -0.72 16.97
CA PRO A 70 -6.09 -1.77 17.97
C PRO A 70 -6.94 -3.03 17.82
N ASP A 71 -8.09 -2.92 17.16
CA ASP A 71 -9.09 -3.97 16.92
C ASP A 71 -8.89 -4.72 15.59
N LEU A 72 -7.97 -4.25 14.74
CA LEU A 72 -7.71 -4.86 13.44
C LEU A 72 -7.19 -6.29 13.61
N LEU A 73 -7.64 -7.20 12.74
CA LEU A 73 -7.19 -8.60 12.71
C LEU A 73 -6.25 -8.83 11.51
N PRO A 74 -5.37 -9.85 11.58
CA PRO A 74 -4.53 -10.22 10.43
C PRO A 74 -5.34 -10.47 9.16
N ALA A 75 -6.49 -11.14 9.26
CA ALA A 75 -7.37 -11.43 8.14
C ALA A 75 -7.98 -10.17 7.49
N ASP A 76 -8.08 -9.05 8.21
CA ASP A 76 -8.54 -7.77 7.62
C ASP A 76 -7.49 -7.15 6.69
N ILE A 77 -6.23 -7.61 6.81
CA ILE A 77 -5.09 -7.20 5.97
C ILE A 77 -4.92 -8.20 4.83
N THR A 78 -4.86 -9.49 5.18
CA THR A 78 -4.51 -10.59 4.27
C THR A 78 -5.69 -11.16 3.51
N GLY A 79 -6.92 -10.93 3.95
CA GLY A 79 -8.12 -11.54 3.39
C GLY A 79 -8.60 -12.72 4.21
N THR A 80 -9.80 -13.21 3.86
CA THR A 80 -10.51 -14.27 4.59
C THR A 80 -11.32 -15.15 3.65
N GLU A 81 -11.61 -16.37 4.05
CA GLU A 81 -12.58 -17.21 3.35
C GLU A 81 -14.00 -16.87 3.79
N ILE A 82 -14.87 -16.62 2.81
CA ILE A 82 -16.28 -16.32 3.03
C ILE A 82 -17.12 -17.47 2.50
N TYR A 83 -17.97 -18.00 3.36
CA TYR A 83 -18.96 -19.00 2.97
C TYR A 83 -20.06 -18.34 2.12
N ARG A 84 -20.28 -18.85 0.90
CA ARG A 84 -21.41 -18.49 0.04
C ARG A 84 -22.51 -19.53 0.17
N PRO A 85 -23.63 -19.23 0.86
CA PRO A 85 -24.73 -20.19 1.04
C PRO A 85 -25.37 -20.60 -0.28
N GLU A 86 -25.35 -19.75 -1.29
CA GLU A 86 -25.97 -19.99 -2.60
C GLU A 86 -25.29 -21.14 -3.35
N THR A 87 -23.98 -21.29 -3.16
CA THR A 87 -23.15 -22.32 -3.82
C THR A 87 -22.67 -23.40 -2.86
N GLY A 88 -22.87 -23.23 -1.55
CA GLY A 88 -22.36 -24.12 -0.51
C GLY A 88 -20.83 -24.17 -0.44
N SER A 89 -20.14 -23.13 -0.92
CA SER A 89 -18.69 -23.12 -1.08
C SER A 89 -18.03 -21.98 -0.31
N PHE A 90 -16.80 -22.21 0.15
CA PHE A 90 -15.93 -21.15 0.65
C PHE A 90 -15.25 -20.45 -0.52
N VAL A 91 -15.27 -19.12 -0.53
CA VAL A 91 -14.62 -18.28 -1.54
C VAL A 91 -13.66 -17.35 -0.83
N PHE A 92 -12.40 -17.35 -1.27
CA PHE A 92 -11.41 -16.42 -0.75
C PHE A 92 -11.75 -14.98 -1.17
N GLN A 93 -11.90 -14.11 -0.18
CA GLN A 93 -11.98 -12.67 -0.37
C GLN A 93 -10.62 -12.04 -0.06
N GLN A 94 -10.00 -11.49 -1.10
CA GLN A 94 -8.72 -10.80 -0.99
C GLN A 94 -8.81 -9.61 -0.03
N GLY A 95 -7.80 -9.51 0.83
CA GLY A 95 -7.60 -8.34 1.69
C GLY A 95 -7.02 -7.15 0.93
N PRO A 96 -6.90 -6.00 1.60
CA PRO A 96 -6.38 -4.77 1.00
C PRO A 96 -4.92 -4.87 0.53
N ILE A 97 -4.11 -5.80 1.01
CA ILE A 97 -2.70 -5.94 0.57
C ILE A 97 -2.54 -6.41 -0.88
N PHE A 98 -3.61 -6.85 -1.53
CA PHE A 98 -3.60 -7.28 -2.93
C PHE A 98 -3.64 -6.10 -3.93
N HIS A 99 -3.66 -4.85 -3.45
CA HIS A 99 -3.56 -3.66 -4.32
C HIS A 99 -2.10 -3.37 -4.68
N ASN A 100 -1.88 -2.70 -5.82
CA ASN A 100 -0.54 -2.36 -6.29
C ASN A 100 0.20 -1.41 -5.33
N LEU A 101 -0.52 -0.43 -4.76
CA LEU A 101 0.00 0.51 -3.79
C LEU A 101 -0.87 0.53 -2.55
N VAL A 102 -0.25 0.27 -1.40
CA VAL A 102 -0.93 0.22 -0.11
C VAL A 102 -0.29 1.24 0.83
N LEU A 103 -1.11 2.15 1.36
CA LEU A 103 -0.73 3.01 2.47
C LEU A 103 -1.22 2.38 3.78
N ALA A 104 -0.29 1.84 4.56
CA ALA A 104 -0.53 1.42 5.93
C ALA A 104 -0.31 2.61 6.89
N ASP A 105 -1.40 3.23 7.33
CA ASP A 105 -1.38 4.42 8.16
C ASP A 105 -1.43 4.05 9.66
N GLU A 106 -0.63 4.73 10.47
CA GLU A 106 -0.52 4.49 11.93
C GLU A 106 -0.24 3.03 12.32
N ILE A 107 0.68 2.36 11.62
CA ILE A 107 1.03 0.93 11.81
C ILE A 107 1.30 0.55 13.27
N ASN A 108 1.80 1.50 14.05
CA ASN A 108 2.11 1.37 15.46
C ASN A 108 0.88 1.24 16.37
N ARG A 109 -0.34 1.51 15.87
CA ARG A 109 -1.59 1.36 16.62
C ARG A 109 -2.14 -0.07 16.61
N ALA A 110 -1.76 -0.90 15.65
CA ALA A 110 -2.25 -2.28 15.59
C ALA A 110 -1.44 -3.24 16.48
N PRO A 111 -2.03 -4.36 16.91
CA PRO A 111 -1.32 -5.41 17.62
C PRO A 111 -0.13 -5.97 16.84
N ALA A 112 0.87 -6.49 17.54
CA ALA A 112 2.08 -7.05 16.92
C ALA A 112 1.76 -8.13 15.88
N LYS A 113 0.75 -8.96 16.10
CA LYS A 113 0.33 -10.01 15.15
C LYS A 113 -0.13 -9.46 13.79
N VAL A 114 -0.80 -8.30 13.78
CA VAL A 114 -1.26 -7.65 12.54
C VAL A 114 -0.07 -7.06 11.79
N GLN A 115 0.84 -6.41 12.52
CA GLN A 115 2.08 -5.89 11.94
C GLN A 115 2.92 -7.02 11.34
N SER A 116 3.07 -8.14 12.06
CA SER A 116 3.77 -9.33 11.56
C SER A 116 3.13 -9.88 10.29
N ALA A 117 1.81 -9.98 10.22
CA ALA A 117 1.11 -10.46 9.02
C ALA A 117 1.37 -9.57 7.79
N LEU A 118 1.38 -8.25 7.98
CA LEU A 118 1.77 -7.31 6.91
C LEU A 118 3.22 -7.52 6.49
N LEU A 119 4.16 -7.58 7.44
CA LEU A 119 5.59 -7.72 7.17
C LEU A 119 5.94 -9.07 6.53
N GLU A 120 5.26 -10.14 6.91
CA GLU A 120 5.38 -11.46 6.28
C GLU A 120 4.95 -11.39 4.81
N ALA A 121 3.80 -10.78 4.52
CA ALA A 121 3.35 -10.58 3.14
C ALA A 121 4.31 -9.72 2.32
N MET A 122 4.94 -8.71 2.93
CA MET A 122 5.97 -7.88 2.29
C MET A 122 7.24 -8.67 1.99
N ALA A 123 7.69 -9.53 2.91
CA ALA A 123 8.91 -10.32 2.76
C ALA A 123 8.73 -11.47 1.76
N GLU A 124 7.63 -12.20 1.85
CA GLU A 124 7.37 -13.40 1.06
C GLU A 124 6.71 -13.09 -0.29
N ARG A 125 6.17 -11.87 -0.46
CA ARG A 125 5.39 -11.45 -1.65
C ARG A 125 4.21 -12.39 -1.96
N GLN A 126 3.76 -13.14 -0.97
CA GLN A 126 2.64 -14.06 -1.03
C GLN A 126 1.97 -14.12 0.34
N VAL A 127 0.72 -14.60 0.33
CA VAL A 127 -0.11 -14.67 1.51
C VAL A 127 -0.73 -16.05 1.54
N SER A 128 -0.64 -16.73 2.68
CA SER A 128 -1.36 -17.99 2.92
C SER A 128 -2.51 -17.72 3.88
N VAL A 129 -3.74 -18.00 3.44
CA VAL A 129 -4.94 -17.84 4.27
C VAL A 129 -5.66 -19.17 4.31
N GLY A 130 -5.80 -19.74 5.52
CA GLY A 130 -6.51 -21.00 5.73
C GLY A 130 -5.76 -22.24 5.20
N ARG A 131 -5.70 -23.27 6.03
CA ARG A 131 -5.55 -24.66 5.62
C ARG A 131 -6.65 -25.45 6.30
#